data_AF-C9MV67-F1
#
_entry.id   AF-C9MV67-F1
#
_cell.length_a   1.000
_cell.length_b   1.000
_cell.length_c   1.000
_cell.angle_alpha   90.00
_cell.angle_beta   90.00
_cell.angle_gamma   90.00
#
_symmetry.space_group_name_H-M   'P 1'
#
loop_
_entity.id
_entity.type
_entity.pdbx_description
1 polymer ?
#
loop_
_entity_poly.entity_id
_entity_poly.type
_entity_poly.pdbx_seq_one_letter_code
_entity_poly.pdbx_strand_id
1 'polypeptide(L)' 'MIFEKIWAKIEKNKFDKIFCDAFEEVHRSNMSKLENGKAIFRKDGKILKGKNYFRPNLKKFIE' A
#
# COMPACT_ATOMS: atom_id res chain seq x y z
N MET A 1 -4.29 21.59 3.23
CA MET A 1 -3.99 20.68 2.08
C MET A 1 -4.27 19.22 2.45
N ILE A 2 -4.50 18.31 1.49
CA ILE A 2 -4.77 16.87 1.76
C ILE A 2 -3.63 16.22 2.57
N PHE A 3 -2.38 16.60 2.27
CA PHE A 3 -1.19 16.10 2.93
C PHE A 3 -1.20 16.40 4.44
N GLU A 4 -1.51 17.63 4.83
CA GLU A 4 -1.61 18.04 6.23
C GLU A 4 -2.69 17.23 6.98
N LYS A 5 -3.82 16.92 6.33
CA LYS A 5 -4.88 16.10 6.94
C LYS A 5 -4.42 14.67 7.19
N ILE A 6 -3.64 14.10 6.27
CA ILE A 6 -3.07 12.76 6.41
C ILE A 6 -2.03 12.74 7.54
N TRP A 7 -1.12 13.72 7.54
CA TRP A 7 -0.06 13.81 8.53
C TRP A 7 -0.61 14.02 9.94
N ALA A 8 -1.59 14.93 10.10
CA ALA A 8 -2.29 15.12 11.38
C ALA A 8 -2.97 13.84 11.88
N LYS A 9 -3.47 12.98 10.97
CA LYS A 9 -4.05 11.68 11.35
C LYS A 9 -2.97 10.69 11.77
N ILE A 10 -1.83 10.65 11.08
CA ILE A 10 -0.69 9.78 11.43
C ILE A 10 -0.19 10.11 12.84
N GLU A 11 0.06 11.39 13.12
CA GLU A 11 0.52 11.85 14.43
C GLU A 11 -0.53 11.58 15.53
N LYS A 12 -1.81 11.93 15.27
CA LYS A 12 -2.91 11.67 16.23
C LYS A 12 -3.01 10.20 16.63
N ASN A 13 -2.68 9.27 15.74
CA ASN A 13 -2.76 7.83 15.99
C ASN A 13 -1.39 7.19 16.32
N LYS A 14 -0.34 8.00 16.51
CA LYS A 14 1.02 7.53 16.88
C LYS A 14 1.60 6.52 15.87
N PHE A 15 1.33 6.71 14.59
CA PHE A 15 1.88 5.89 13.51
C PHE A 15 3.07 6.54 12.80
N ASP A 16 3.54 7.70 13.27
CA ASP A 16 4.67 8.45 12.72
C ASP A 16 5.92 7.59 12.52
N LYS A 17 6.21 6.68 13.46
CA LYS A 17 7.38 5.80 13.40
C LYS A 17 7.26 4.63 12.42
N ILE A 18 6.05 4.21 12.06
CA ILE A 18 5.83 3.01 11.22
C ILE A 18 5.23 3.33 9.86
N PHE A 19 4.77 4.56 9.65
CA PHE A 19 3.98 4.92 8.47
C PHE A 19 4.73 4.67 7.16
N CYS A 20 5.99 5.10 7.08
CA CYS A 20 6.81 4.92 5.88
C CYS A 20 7.02 3.44 5.55
N ASP A 21 7.38 2.62 6.54
CA ASP A 21 7.63 1.20 6.33
C ASP A 21 6.35 0.43 5.95
N ALA A 22 5.23 0.77 6.58
CA ALA A 22 3.92 0.22 6.24
C ALA A 22 3.48 0.66 4.83
N PHE A 23 3.75 1.91 4.45
CA PHE A 23 3.49 2.42 3.11
C PHE A 23 4.32 1.68 2.06
N GLU A 24 5.60 1.44 2.34
CA GLU A 24 6.49 0.67 1.47
C GLU A 24 6.02 -0.78 1.31
N GLU A 25 5.56 -1.44 2.39
CA GLU A 25 5.00 -2.79 2.30
C GLU A 25 3.75 -2.85 1.41
N VAL A 26 2.88 -1.84 1.50
CA VAL A 26 1.71 -1.70 0.61
C VAL A 26 2.15 -1.43 -0.82
N HIS A 27 3.15 -0.58 -1.03
CA HIS A 27 3.72 -0.33 -2.35
C HIS A 27 4.29 -1.60 -2.97
N ARG A 28 5.10 -2.36 -2.22
CA ARG A 28 5.67 -3.66 -2.61
C ARG A 28 4.58 -4.65 -3.02
N SER A 29 3.51 -4.73 -2.24
CA SER A 29 2.33 -5.54 -2.59
C SER A 29 1.62 -5.04 -3.84
N ASN A 30 1.49 -3.72 -4.04
CA ASN A 30 0.91 -3.16 -5.25
C ASN A 30 1.73 -3.51 -6.50
N MET A 31 3.06 -3.44 -6.41
CA MET A 31 3.95 -3.82 -7.52
C MET A 31 3.89 -5.31 -7.84
N SER A 32 3.59 -6.17 -6.85
CA SER A 32 3.37 -7.61 -7.08
C SER A 32 2.13 -7.93 -7.93
N LYS A 33 1.24 -6.97 -8.14
CA LYS A 33 0.07 -7.12 -9.02
C LYS A 33 0.44 -7.08 -10.49
N LEU A 34 1.61 -6.54 -10.84
CA LEU A 34 2.04 -6.38 -12.23
C LEU A 34 2.53 -7.72 -12.80
N GLU A 35 2.27 -7.93 -14.08
CA GLU A 35 2.81 -9.05 -14.84
C GLU A 35 3.73 -8.52 -15.93
N ASN A 36 4.99 -8.94 -15.93
CA ASN A 36 6.03 -8.43 -16.84
C ASN A 36 6.11 -6.89 -16.89
N GLY A 37 5.97 -6.26 -15.72
CA GLY A 37 5.99 -4.80 -15.56
C GLY A 37 4.71 -4.08 -16.02
N LYS A 38 3.65 -4.80 -16.43
CA LYS A 38 2.39 -4.22 -16.90
C LYS A 38 1.24 -4.51 -15.94
N ALA A 39 0.39 -3.51 -15.75
CA ALA A 39 -0.85 -3.67 -14.99
C ALA A 39 -1.91 -4.35 -15.85
N ILE A 40 -2.66 -5.28 -15.26
CA ILE A 40 -3.82 -5.90 -15.91
C ILE A 40 -5.07 -5.21 -15.38
N PHE A 41 -5.92 -4.70 -16.26
CA PHE A 41 -7.09 -3.92 -15.89
C PHE A 41 -8.38 -4.73 -16.01
N ARG A 42 -9.29 -4.53 -15.07
CA ARG A 42 -10.71 -4.92 -15.15
C ARG A 42 -11.46 -3.98 -16.09
N LYS A 43 -12.68 -4.38 -16.45
CA LYS A 43 -13.63 -3.56 -17.23
C LYS A 43 -13.95 -2.20 -16.58
N ASP A 44 -13.83 -2.09 -15.26
CA ASP A 44 -14.05 -0.85 -14.48
C ASP A 44 -12.78 -0.01 -14.30
N GLY A 45 -11.67 -0.35 -14.96
CA GLY A 45 -10.40 0.36 -14.86
C GLY A 45 -9.59 0.04 -13.61
N LYS A 46 -10.04 -0.89 -12.74
CA LYS A 46 -9.25 -1.32 -11.58
C LYS A 46 -8.18 -2.34 -11.96
N ILE A 47 -7.01 -2.22 -11.34
CA ILE A 47 -5.91 -3.18 -11.51
C ILE A 47 -6.27 -4.52 -10.84
N LEU A 48 -6.17 -5.62 -11.60
CA LEU A 48 -6.29 -7.00 -11.13
C LEU A 48 -5.09 -7.41 -10.29
N LYS A 49 -5.27 -8.46 -9.48
CA LYS A 49 -4.17 -9.13 -8.81
C LYS A 49 -3.50 -10.07 -9.83
N GLY A 50 -2.28 -9.74 -10.26
CA GLY A 50 -1.48 -10.62 -11.12
C GLY A 50 -1.06 -11.91 -10.41
N LYS A 51 -0.48 -12.84 -11.18
CA LYS A 51 -0.08 -14.18 -10.74
C LYS A 51 0.82 -14.20 -9.49
N ASN A 52 1.68 -13.19 -9.34
CA ASN A 52 2.64 -13.09 -8.24
C ASN A 52 2.15 -12.23 -7.07
N TYR A 53 0.86 -11.89 -7.04
CA TYR A 53 0.29 -11.07 -5.99
C TYR A 53 0.47 -11.70 -4.61
N PHE A 54 0.96 -10.89 -3.67
CA PHE A 54 0.88 -11.18 -2.24
C PHE A 54 0.15 -10.05 -1.49
N ARG A 55 -0.57 -10.40 -0.43
CA ARG A 55 -1.20 -9.42 0.47
C ARG A 55 -0.12 -8.74 1.32
N PRO A 56 -0.16 -7.41 1.55
CA PRO A 56 0.84 -6.76 2.41
C PRO A 56 0.72 -7.30 3.83
N ASN A 57 1.85 -7.60 4.46
CA ASN A 57 1.88 -8.03 5.86
C ASN A 57 2.03 -6.81 6.78
N LEU A 58 0.93 -6.14 7.11
CA LEU A 58 0.94 -4.99 8.02
C LEU A 58 1.06 -5.38 9.50
N LYS A 59 0.74 -6.64 9.85
CA LYS A 59 0.85 -7.13 11.22
C LYS A 59 2.28 -7.11 11.75
N LYS A 60 3.30 -7.06 10.90
CA LYS A 60 4.69 -6.98 11.33
C LYS A 60 5.10 -5.60 11.90
N PHE A 61 4.24 -4.58 11.75
CA PHE A 61 4.49 -3.21 12.20
C PHE A 61 3.66 -2.81 13.42
N ILE A 62 2.78 -3.70 13.87
CA ILE A 62 1.91 -3.49 15.02
C ILE A 62 2.07 -4.70 15.94
N GLU A 63 2.20 -4.46 17.24
CA GLU A 63 2.19 -5.51 18.26
C GLU A 63 0.76 -6.05 18.47
#